data_AF-A0A4V2Y3F9-F1
#
_entry.id   AF-A0A4V2Y3F9-F1
#
_cell.length_a   1.000
_cell.length_b   1.000
_cell.length_c   1.000
_cell.angle_alpha   90.00
_cell.angle_beta   90.00
_cell.angle_gamma   90.00
#
_symmetry.space_group_name_H-M   'P 1'
#
loop_
_entity.id
_entity.type
_entity.pdbx_description
1 polymer ?
#
loop_
_entity_poly.entity_id
_entity_poly.type
_entity_poly.pdbx_seq_one_letter_code
_entity_poly.pdbx_strand_id
1 'polypeptide(L)' 'MNHDICLRWGTHELIGVRVRDSTGRVGRLDAVLEYVARGTDRIVRREAHLRPVDGSGWEWTAEADELTRAKEGDG' A
#
# COMPACT_ATOMS: atom_id res chain seq x y z
N MET A 1 13.67 4.43 21.50
CA MET A 1 14.56 4.60 20.32
C MET A 1 13.71 5.23 19.21
N ASN A 2 13.87 6.53 18.95
CA ASN A 2 13.36 7.10 17.71
C ASN A 2 14.25 6.57 16.60
N HIS A 3 13.77 5.61 15.81
CA HIS A 3 14.42 5.31 14.54
C HIS A 3 14.30 6.57 13.70
N ASP A 4 15.43 7.13 13.29
CA ASP A 4 15.45 8.18 12.29
C ASP A 4 14.91 7.57 10.98
N ILE A 5 13.68 7.92 10.61
CA ILE A 5 12.99 7.37 9.43
C ILE A 5 13.15 8.33 8.25
N CYS A 6 13.52 7.77 7.10
CA CYS A 6 13.38 8.42 5.80
C CYS A 6 12.20 7.80 5.04
N LEU A 7 11.52 8.61 4.23
CA LEU A 7 10.45 8.16 3.35
C LEU A 7 10.97 8.18 1.91
N ARG A 8 10.65 7.13 1.15
CA ARG A 8 10.87 7.09 -0.29
C ARG A 8 9.75 6.34 -1.00
N TRP A 9 9.56 6.65 -2.28
CA TRP A 9 8.68 5.86 -3.12
C TRP A 9 9.28 4.47 -3.37
N GLY A 10 8.51 3.43 -3.06
CA GLY A 10 8.86 2.04 -3.29
C GLY A 10 8.24 1.47 -4.57
N THR A 11 8.71 0.30 -4.94
CA THR A 11 8.13 -0.49 -6.04
C THR A 11 7.28 -1.62 -5.49
N HIS A 12 6.17 -1.92 -6.15
CA HIS A 12 5.35 -3.09 -5.83
C HIS A 12 4.77 -3.68 -7.13
N GLU A 13 4.76 -5.00 -7.26
CA GLU A 13 4.26 -5.68 -8.46
C GLU A 13 2.75 -5.47 -8.71
N LEU A 14 2.04 -4.94 -7.71
CA LEU A 14 0.60 -4.73 -7.74
C LEU A 14 0.24 -3.27 -8.06
N ILE A 15 1.22 -2.39 -8.32
CA ILE A 15 0.92 -1.02 -8.71
C ILE A 15 0.10 -1.04 -10.00
N GLY A 16 -1.02 -0.29 -9.99
CA GLY A 16 -2.01 -0.28 -11.05
C GLY A 16 -2.94 -1.49 -11.07
N VAL A 17 -2.86 -2.41 -10.12
CA VAL A 17 -3.71 -3.62 -10.03
C VAL A 17 -4.83 -3.41 -9.01
N ARG A 18 -5.97 -4.07 -9.25
CA ARG A 18 -7.08 -4.16 -8.29
C ARG A 18 -6.68 -5.10 -7.14
N VAL A 19 -6.71 -4.59 -5.92
CA VAL A 19 -6.27 -5.28 -4.71
C VAL A 19 -7.31 -5.21 -3.60
N ARG A 20 -7.21 -6.14 -2.66
CA ARG A 20 -7.97 -6.17 -1.42
C ARG A 20 -7.03 -6.03 -0.24
N ASP A 21 -7.38 -5.20 0.73
CA ASP A 21 -6.64 -5.09 2.00
C ASP A 21 -7.14 -6.08 3.06
N SER A 22 -6.46 -6.11 4.22
CA SER A 22 -6.77 -7.00 5.34
C SER A 22 -8.13 -6.71 6.00
N THR A 23 -8.72 -5.54 5.77
CA THR A 23 -10.06 -5.17 6.23
C THR A 23 -11.16 -5.56 5.24
N GLY A 24 -10.78 -6.09 4.08
CA GLY A 24 -11.69 -6.53 3.02
C GLY A 24 -12.06 -5.44 2.01
N ARG A 25 -11.53 -4.22 2.14
CA ARG A 25 -11.80 -3.14 1.18
C ARG A 25 -11.07 -3.41 -0.14
N VAL A 26 -11.74 -3.12 -1.24
CA VAL A 26 -11.21 -3.34 -2.59
C VAL A 26 -10.95 -2.02 -3.29
N GLY A 27 -9.72 -1.86 -3.78
CA GLY A 27 -9.24 -0.66 -4.44
C GLY A 27 -8.23 -0.98 -5.54
N ARG A 28 -7.64 0.07 -6.11
CA ARG A 28 -6.49 -0.02 -7.00
C ARG A 28 -5.28 0.53 -6.27
N LEU A 29 -4.16 -0.20 -6.30
CA LEU A 29 -2.90 0.28 -5.74
C LEU A 29 -2.33 1.36 -6.66
N ASP A 30 -2.17 2.57 -6.13
CA ASP A 30 -1.65 3.72 -6.89
C ASP A 30 -0.14 3.89 -6.65
N ALA A 31 0.29 3.83 -5.38
CA ALA A 31 1.69 3.97 -4.99
C ALA A 31 2.01 3.20 -3.70
N VAL A 32 3.31 2.99 -3.44
CA VAL A 32 3.80 2.46 -2.16
C VAL A 32 4.86 3.39 -1.60
N LEU A 33 4.72 3.76 -0.32
CA LEU A 33 5.67 4.55 0.44
C LEU A 33 6.46 3.63 1.38
N GLU A 34 7.78 3.61 1.24
CA GLU A 34 8.69 2.84 2.09
C GLU A 34 9.21 3.72 3.23
N TYR A 35 9.02 3.24 4.45
CA TYR A 35 9.60 3.81 5.66
C TYR A 35 10.93 3.09 5.90
N VAL A 36 12.03 3.81 5.79
CA VAL A 36 13.39 3.26 5.85
C VAL A 36 14.10 3.80 7.08
N ALA A 37 14.63 2.91 7.92
CA ALA A 37 15.46 3.31 9.05
C ALA A 37 16.85 3.77 8.56
N ARG A 38 17.20 5.05 8.73
CA ARG A 38 18.42 5.63 8.13
C ARG A 38 19.71 4.97 8.58
N GLY A 39 19.78 4.53 9.83
CA GLY A 39 20.99 3.91 10.39
C GLY A 39 21.32 2.54 9.80
N THR A 40 20.35 1.86 9.19
CA THR A 40 20.51 0.48 8.70
C THR A 40 20.07 0.30 7.24
N ASP A 41 19.53 1.34 6.61
CA ASP A 41 18.85 1.29 5.30
C ASP A 41 17.76 0.20 5.20
N ARG A 42 17.24 -0.26 6.35
CA ARG A 42 16.24 -1.32 6.39
C ARG A 42 14.84 -0.73 6.22
N ILE A 43 14.05 -1.31 5.31
CA ILE A 43 12.62 -1.05 5.20
C ILE A 43 11.94 -1.61 6.46
N VAL A 44 11.28 -0.73 7.22
CA VAL A 44 10.55 -1.09 8.44
C VAL A 44 9.04 -1.15 8.23
N ARG A 45 8.53 -0.47 7.20
CA ARG A 45 7.10 -0.47 6.83
C ARG A 45 6.93 -0.12 5.36
N ARG A 46 5.92 -0.71 4.72
CA ARG A 46 5.50 -0.37 3.36
C ARG A 46 4.02 0.02 3.40
N GLU A 47 3.75 1.29 3.16
CA GLU A 47 2.40 1.82 3.15
C GLU A 47 1.90 1.92 1.71
N ALA A 48 0.84 1.18 1.41
CA ALA A 48 0.16 1.22 0.13
C ALA A 48 -0.86 2.37 0.11
N HIS A 49 -0.85 3.17 -0.94
CA HIS A 49 -1.87 4.17 -1.23
C HIS A 49 -2.87 3.60 -2.25
N LEU A 50 -4.14 3.55 -1.84
CA LEU A 50 -5.20 2.88 -2.54
C LEU A 50 -6.28 3.87 -2.95
N ARG A 51 -6.75 3.73 -4.18
CA ARG A 51 -7.91 4.45 -4.70
C ARG A 51 -9.10 3.52 -4.90
N PRO A 52 -10.33 3.95 -4.62
CA PRO A 52 -11.50 3.12 -4.84
C PRO A 52 -11.72 2.89 -6.34
N VAL A 53 -12.15 1.68 -6.70
CA VAL A 53 -12.43 1.30 -8.11
C VAL A 53 -13.81 1.76 -8.56
N ASP A 54 -14.77 1.86 -7.65
CA ASP A 54 -16.16 2.23 -7.95
C ASP A 54 -16.36 3.75 -8.03
N GLY A 55 -15.28 4.54 -7.95
CA GLY A 55 -15.33 6.01 -8.01
C GLY A 55 -16.07 6.68 -6.84
N SER A 56 -16.59 5.90 -5.89
CA SER A 56 -17.52 6.35 -4.86
C SER A 56 -16.92 6.47 -3.45
N GLY A 57 -15.61 6.27 -3.31
CA GLY A 57 -14.93 6.24 -2.00
C GLY A 57 -13.84 7.30 -1.84
N TRP A 58 -13.30 7.37 -0.62
CA TRP A 58 -12.09 8.11 -0.32
C TRP A 58 -10.87 7.24 -0.57
N GLU A 59 -9.77 7.85 -1.01
CA GLU A 59 -8.46 7.19 -1.00
C GLU A 59 -8.09 6.79 0.43
N TRP A 60 -7.37 5.68 0.59
CA TRP A 60 -6.93 5.20 1.89
C TRP A 60 -5.55 4.57 1.81
N THR A 61 -4.97 4.32 2.98
CA THR A 61 -3.71 3.59 3.10
C THR A 61 -3.89 2.24 3.78
N ALA A 62 -3.03 1.29 3.43
CA ALA A 62 -2.97 -0.05 4.02
C ALA A 62 -1.50 -0.53 4.09
N GLU A 63 -1.24 -1.63 4.80
CA GLU A 63 0.07 -2.29 4.72
C GLU A 63 0.19 -2.97 3.35
N ALA A 64 1.22 -2.61 2.58
CA ALA A 64 1.42 -3.13 1.23
C ALA A 64 1.63 -4.65 1.22
N ASP A 65 2.28 -5.16 2.27
CA ASP A 65 2.54 -6.58 2.51
C ASP A 65 1.27 -7.42 2.74
N GLU A 66 0.15 -6.78 3.10
CA GLU A 66 -1.13 -7.45 3.33
C GLU A 66 -2.04 -7.44 2.10
N LEU A 67 -1.62 -6.79 1.01
CA LEU A 67 -2.43 -6.67 -0.18
C LEU A 67 -2.49 -7.98 -0.96
N THR A 68 -3.70 -8.36 -1.35
CA THR A 68 -3.94 -9.49 -2.24
C THR A 68 -4.62 -9.02 -3.52
N ARG A 69 -4.41 -9.72 -4.63
CA ARG A 69 -5.12 -9.42 -5.89
C ARG A 69 -6.61 -9.69 -5.71
N ALA A 70 -7.45 -8.71 -6.02
CA ALA A 70 -8.90 -8.89 -6.03
C ALA A 70 -9.37 -9.32 -7.42
N LYS A 71 -10.33 -10.26 -7.47
CA LYS A 71 -10.97 -10.68 -8.72
C LYS A 71 -12.04 -9.67 -9.16
N GLU A 72 -12.35 -9.66 -10.45
CA GLU A 72 -13.51 -8.95 -10.96
C GLU A 72 -14.78 -9.58 -10.35
N GLY A 73 -15.59 -8.80 -9.63
CA GLY A 73 -16.79 -9.27 -8.92
C GLY A 73 -16.66 -9.35 -7.38
N ASP A 74 -15.54 -8.96 -6.79
CA ASP A 74 -15.29 -9.02 -5.34
C ASP A 74 -15.82 -7.81 -4.54
N GLY A 75 -16.86 -7.12 -5.05
CA GLY A 75 -17.40 -5.86 -4.51
C GLY A 75 -18.83 -5.99 -4.00
#